data_AF-A0A9X6PMR6-F1
#
_entry.id   AF-A0A9X6PMR6-F1
#
_cell.length_a   1.000
_cell.length_b   1.000
_cell.length_c   1.000
_cell.angle_alpha   90.00
_cell.angle_beta   90.00
_cell.angle_gamma   90.00
#
_symmetry.space_group_name_H-M   'P 1'
#
loop_
_entity.id
_entity.type
_entity.pdbx_description
1 polymer ?
#
loop_
_entity_poly.entity_id
_entity_poly.type
_entity_poly.pdbx_seq_one_letter_code
_entity_poly.pdbx_strand_id
1 'polypeptide(L)'
;MFGHFLDGISCVRCGGRTIPKPYNPVVKDDDYKRELKQEPLLTITLTDIDSKPVVHYKGEQIDRKLRVAFDWESQSIDKINRTYIHIEHVPADNKRCNTEVIQHNHPIKDSGNE
;
A
#
# COMPACT_ATOMS: atom_id res chain seq x y z
N MET A 1 17.73 20.69 -45.78
CA MET A 1 17.01 20.11 -46.92
C MET A 1 15.97 19.12 -46.37
N PHE A 2 14.81 19.60 -45.91
CA PHE A 2 13.73 18.72 -45.47
C PHE A 2 12.71 18.64 -46.62
N GLY A 3 12.76 17.54 -47.37
CA GLY A 3 11.88 17.31 -48.50
C GLY A 3 10.43 17.18 -48.02
N HIS A 4 9.54 17.94 -48.65
CA HIS A 4 8.10 17.87 -48.46
C HIS A 4 7.58 16.53 -49.00
N PHE A 5 7.57 15.49 -48.17
CA PHE A 5 7.13 14.13 -48.51
C PHE A 5 5.65 14.03 -48.97
N LEU A 6 4.87 15.12 -48.89
CA LEU A 6 3.45 15.17 -49.28
C LEU A 6 3.18 16.01 -50.53
N ASP A 7 4.21 16.53 -51.19
CA ASP A 7 4.04 17.24 -52.46
C ASP A 7 3.55 16.25 -53.53
N GLY A 8 2.25 16.34 -53.86
CA GLY A 8 1.64 15.59 -54.96
C GLY A 8 0.56 14.58 -54.54
N ILE A 9 0.27 14.40 -53.25
CA ILE A 9 -0.83 13.53 -52.83
C ILE A 9 -2.16 14.31 -52.88
N SER A 10 -3.09 13.84 -53.71
CA SER A 10 -4.44 14.38 -53.83
C SER A 10 -5.48 13.33 -53.47
N CYS A 11 -6.61 13.77 -52.92
CA CYS A 11 -7.70 12.87 -52.55
C CYS A 11 -8.31 12.24 -53.82
N VAL A 12 -8.24 10.90 -53.93
CA VAL A 12 -8.75 10.15 -55.09
C VAL A 12 -10.26 10.32 -55.34
N ARG A 13 -11.03 10.83 -54.36
CA ARG A 13 -12.47 11.10 -54.52
C ARG A 13 -12.81 12.51 -54.95
N CYS A 14 -12.01 13.52 -54.60
CA CYS A 14 -12.37 14.93 -54.86
C CYS A 14 -11.25 15.77 -55.47
N GLY A 15 -10.05 15.21 -55.70
CA GLY A 15 -8.88 15.91 -56.23
C GLY A 15 -8.26 16.95 -55.28
N GLY A 16 -8.82 17.11 -54.07
CA GLY A 16 -8.36 18.09 -53.08
C GLY A 16 -6.97 17.78 -52.54
N ARG A 17 -6.23 18.83 -52.13
CA ARG A 17 -4.90 18.71 -51.53
C ARG A 17 -5.00 18.03 -50.16
N THR A 18 -4.13 17.06 -49.90
CA THR A 18 -4.01 16.50 -48.54
C THR A 18 -3.27 17.46 -47.62
N ILE A 19 -3.81 17.70 -46.43
CA ILE A 19 -3.12 18.41 -45.35
C ILE A 19 -2.46 17.39 -44.41
N PRO A 20 -1.20 17.61 -43.97
CA PRO A 20 -0.60 16.77 -42.94
C PRO A 20 -1.42 16.88 -41.66
N LYS A 21 -1.93 15.76 -41.17
CA LYS A 21 -2.51 15.73 -39.82
C LYS A 21 -1.33 15.76 -38.84
N PRO A 22 -1.26 16.75 -37.92
CA PRO A 22 -0.20 16.77 -36.93
C PRO A 22 -0.26 15.48 -36.12
N TYR A 23 0.89 14.80 -36.01
CA TYR A 23 0.99 13.60 -35.19
C TYR A 23 0.76 14.01 -33.74
N ASN A 24 -0.39 13.62 -33.20
CA ASN A 24 -0.68 13.72 -31.78
C ASN A 24 -0.57 12.30 -31.24
N PRO A 25 0.54 11.93 -30.57
CA PRO A 25 0.70 10.60 -30.03
C PRO A 25 -0.45 10.33 -29.06
N VAL A 26 -1.20 9.26 -29.30
CA VAL A 26 -2.09 8.71 -28.28
C VAL A 26 -1.17 8.17 -27.20
N VAL A 27 -1.12 8.84 -26.06
CA VAL A 27 -0.44 8.32 -24.88
C VAL A 27 -1.13 7.00 -24.57
N LYS A 28 -0.40 5.89 -24.77
CA LYS A 28 -0.89 4.58 -24.34
C LYS A 28 -0.89 4.64 -22.83
N ASP A 29 -2.07 4.39 -22.29
CA ASP A 29 -2.39 4.57 -20.88
C ASP A 29 -1.61 3.54 -20.01
N ASP A 30 -0.84 2.63 -20.62
CA ASP A 30 0.01 1.59 -19.99
C ASP A 30 1.01 2.08 -18.90
N ASP A 31 1.23 3.40 -18.77
CA ASP A 31 1.98 4.05 -17.68
C ASP A 31 1.16 4.29 -16.39
N TYR A 32 -0.11 3.85 -16.32
CA TYR A 32 -0.89 3.81 -15.07
C TYR A 32 -0.54 2.63 -14.14
N LYS A 33 0.68 2.08 -14.23
CA LYS A 33 1.34 1.48 -13.07
C LYS A 33 1.66 2.58 -12.04
N ARG A 34 0.65 3.34 -11.61
CA ARG A 34 0.60 3.77 -10.23
C ARG A 34 0.51 2.46 -9.47
N GLU A 35 1.64 2.02 -8.90
CA GLU A 35 1.55 1.20 -7.70
C GLU A 35 0.54 1.95 -6.81
N LEU A 36 -0.67 1.42 -6.73
CA LEU A 36 -1.57 1.76 -5.64
C LEU A 36 -0.71 1.48 -4.42
N LYS A 37 -0.16 2.54 -3.82
CA LYS A 37 0.60 2.47 -2.58
C LYS A 37 -0.40 1.94 -1.57
N GLN A 38 -0.53 0.62 -1.50
CA GLN A 38 -1.37 -0.03 -0.52
C GLN A 38 -0.75 0.37 0.81
N GLU A 39 -1.51 1.13 1.59
CA GLU A 39 -1.03 1.54 2.89
C GLU A 39 -0.74 0.28 3.71
N PRO A 40 0.45 0.19 4.34
CA PRO A 40 0.80 -0.97 5.13
C PRO A 40 -0.22 -1.14 6.27
N LEU A 41 -0.66 -2.37 6.51
CA LEU A 41 -1.58 -2.68 7.61
C LEU A 41 -1.02 -2.22 8.97
N LEU A 42 0.27 -2.43 9.19
CA LEU A 42 0.99 -2.10 10.41
C LEU A 42 2.40 -1.61 10.05
N THR A 43 2.81 -0.48 10.62
CA THR A 43 4.19 -0.01 10.58
C THR A 43 4.63 0.27 12.01
N ILE A 44 5.69 -0.40 12.45
CA ILE A 44 6.34 -0.15 13.74
C ILE A 44 7.73 0.38 13.44
N THR A 45 8.04 1.56 13.99
CA THR A 45 9.36 2.17 13.82
C THR A 45 9.95 2.45 15.19
N LEU A 46 11.19 2.02 15.38
CA LEU A 46 12.02 2.32 16.55
C LEU A 46 13.20 3.15 16.06
N THR A 47 13.45 4.29 16.70
CA THR A 47 14.65 5.09 16.40
C THR A 47 15.89 4.46 17.05
N ASP A 48 15.69 3.87 18.23
CA ASP A 48 16.70 3.16 19.01
C ASP A 48 16.04 2.00 19.78
N ILE A 49 16.83 1.03 20.27
CA ILE A 49 16.33 -0.15 20.99
C ILE A 49 15.55 0.22 22.26
N ASP A 50 15.93 1.33 22.92
CA ASP A 50 15.28 1.82 24.16
C ASP A 50 14.21 2.88 23.87
N SER A 51 13.99 3.23 22.59
CA SER A 51 13.02 4.25 22.20
C SER A 51 11.58 3.74 22.31
N LYS A 52 10.64 4.67 22.53
CA LYS A 52 9.21 4.36 22.41
C LYS A 52 8.88 4.15 20.93
N PRO A 53 8.29 3.01 20.53
CA PRO A 53 7.96 2.77 19.14
C PRO A 53 6.92 3.78 18.64
N VAL A 54 7.08 4.23 17.40
CA VAL A 54 6.00 4.86 16.63
C VAL A 54 5.25 3.75 15.91
N VAL A 55 3.93 3.73 16.05
CA VAL A 55 3.09 2.67 15.48
C VAL A 55 1.99 3.32 14.67
N HIS A 56 1.89 2.90 13.41
CA HIS A 56 0.80 3.21 12.52
C HIS A 56 0.02 1.94 12.21
N TYR A 57 -1.29 1.97 12.35
CA TYR A 57 -2.17 0.86 12.00
C TYR A 57 -3.22 1.35 11.00
N LYS A 58 -3.30 0.71 9.83
CA LYS A 58 -4.16 1.12 8.70
C LYS A 58 -4.01 2.62 8.36
N GLY A 59 -2.77 3.10 8.34
CA GLY A 59 -2.44 4.50 8.05
C GLY A 59 -2.54 5.46 9.24
N GLU A 60 -3.19 5.10 10.35
CA GLU A 60 -3.37 6.00 11.50
C GLU A 60 -2.33 5.77 12.60
N GLN A 61 -1.75 6.84 13.13
CA GLN A 61 -0.81 6.78 14.25
C GLN A 61 -1.56 6.54 15.57
N ILE A 62 -1.12 5.53 16.33
CA ILE A 62 -1.70 5.23 17.65
C ILE A 62 -0.82 5.88 18.72
N ASP A 63 -1.20 6.98 19.36
CA ASP A 63 -0.29 7.69 20.29
C ASP A 63 -0.19 7.09 21.70
N ARG A 64 -1.32 6.90 22.38
CA ARG A 64 -1.39 6.51 23.80
C ARG A 64 -1.26 4.99 23.99
N LYS A 65 -0.17 4.44 23.46
CA LYS A 65 0.15 3.01 23.48
C LYS A 65 0.54 2.57 24.89
N LEU A 66 0.00 1.45 25.34
CA LEU A 66 0.37 0.80 26.59
C LEU A 66 1.25 -0.41 26.33
N ARG A 67 0.89 -1.21 25.32
CA ARG A 67 1.64 -2.41 24.93
C ARG A 67 1.59 -2.60 23.44
N VAL A 68 2.73 -2.96 22.85
CA VAL A 68 2.85 -3.34 21.45
C VAL A 68 3.61 -4.66 21.41
N ALA A 69 2.99 -5.70 20.87
CA ALA A 69 3.61 -7.00 20.63
C ALA A 69 3.40 -7.38 19.17
N PHE A 70 4.49 -7.81 18.55
CA PHE A 70 4.52 -8.36 17.20
C PHE A 70 5.34 -9.62 17.24
N ASP A 71 4.73 -10.74 16.88
CA ASP A 71 5.39 -12.03 16.80
C ASP A 71 5.15 -12.63 15.41
N TRP A 72 6.21 -13.16 14.83
CA TRP A 72 6.20 -13.73 13.49
C TRP A 72 7.18 -14.90 13.44
N GLU A 73 6.68 -16.03 12.96
CA GLU A 73 7.46 -17.24 12.73
C GLU A 73 7.54 -17.52 11.23
N SER A 74 8.73 -17.88 10.73
CA SER A 74 8.88 -18.39 9.36
C SER A 74 8.13 -19.72 9.23
N GLN A 75 7.36 -19.88 8.16
CA GLN A 75 6.49 -21.05 7.98
C GLN A 75 7.28 -22.38 8.01
N SER A 76 6.86 -23.30 8.87
CA SER A 76 7.00 -24.74 8.62
C SER A 76 5.76 -25.21 7.84
N ILE A 77 5.90 -26.30 7.07
CA ILE A 77 4.86 -26.84 6.15
C ILE A 77 3.47 -26.98 6.80
N ASP A 78 3.41 -27.15 8.13
CA ASP A 78 2.18 -27.43 8.87
C ASP A 78 1.61 -26.23 9.66
N LYS A 79 2.27 -25.06 9.66
CA LYS A 79 1.88 -23.89 10.47
C LYS A 79 1.68 -22.65 9.60
N ILE A 80 0.54 -22.56 8.94
CA ILE A 80 0.19 -21.41 8.09
C ILE A 80 -0.35 -20.24 8.96
N ASN A 81 0.19 -19.03 8.72
CA ASN A 81 -0.34 -17.72 9.14
C ASN A 81 -0.50 -17.46 10.65
N ARG A 82 0.58 -17.57 11.44
CA ARG A 82 0.59 -17.23 12.88
C ARG A 82 1.10 -15.83 13.23
N THR A 83 1.18 -14.89 12.27
CA THR A 83 1.60 -13.52 12.60
C THR A 83 0.69 -12.93 13.66
N TYR A 84 1.21 -12.79 14.88
CA TYR A 84 0.47 -12.28 16.02
C TYR A 84 0.75 -10.80 16.17
N ILE A 85 -0.32 -10.03 16.25
CA ILE A 85 -0.27 -8.58 16.48
C ILE A 85 -1.15 -8.31 17.69
N HIS A 86 -0.61 -7.59 18.67
CA HIS A 86 -1.38 -7.10 19.80
C HIS A 86 -0.93 -5.68 20.17
N ILE A 87 -1.87 -4.74 20.07
CA ILE A 87 -1.65 -3.34 20.39
C ILE A 87 -2.72 -2.93 21.38
N GLU A 88 -2.30 -2.64 22.61
CA GLU A 88 -3.15 -2.07 23.64
C GLU A 88 -2.90 -0.56 23.72
N HIS A 89 -3.97 0.24 23.71
CA HIS A 89 -3.89 1.69 23.77
C HIS A 89 -5.06 2.29 24.54
N VAL A 90 -4.92 3.55 24.95
CA VAL A 90 -6.01 4.35 25.52
C VAL A 90 -6.58 5.27 24.43
N PRO A 91 -7.89 5.23 24.13
CA PRO A 91 -8.50 6.16 23.18
C PRO A 91 -8.33 7.62 23.64
N ALA A 92 -8.21 8.54 22.67
CA ALA A 92 -7.96 9.95 22.96
C ALA A 92 -9.11 10.60 23.74
N ASP A 93 -10.35 10.19 23.49
CA ASP A 93 -11.59 10.70 24.07
C ASP A 93 -12.01 10.00 25.37
N ASN A 94 -11.19 9.06 25.86
CA ASN A 94 -11.57 8.23 27.00
C ASN A 94 -11.48 8.95 28.34
N LYS A 95 -12.64 9.35 28.88
CA LYS A 95 -12.79 9.99 30.20
C LYS A 95 -12.59 9.05 31.39
N ARG A 96 -12.62 7.72 31.18
CA ARG A 96 -12.56 6.70 32.25
C ARG A 96 -11.31 5.83 32.20
N CYS A 97 -10.33 6.18 31.36
CA CYS A 97 -9.08 5.43 31.20
C CYS A 97 -9.26 3.95 30.82
N ASN A 98 -10.36 3.57 30.16
CA ASN A 98 -10.46 2.21 29.61
C ASN A 98 -9.42 2.01 28.49
N THR A 99 -8.97 0.77 28.30
CA THR A 99 -8.04 0.40 27.24
C THR A 99 -8.79 -0.28 26.10
N GLU A 100 -8.29 -0.09 24.89
CA GLU A 100 -8.73 -0.77 23.68
C GLU A 100 -7.59 -1.65 23.16
N VAL A 101 -7.96 -2.75 22.52
CA VAL A 101 -7.02 -3.75 22.03
C VAL A 101 -7.28 -4.04 20.56
N ILE A 102 -6.25 -3.83 19.73
CA ILE A 102 -6.19 -4.29 18.35
C ILE A 102 -5.43 -5.62 18.35
N GLN A 103 -6.07 -6.69 17.90
CA GLN A 103 -5.49 -8.03 17.95
C GLN A 103 -5.71 -8.83 16.67
N HIS A 104 -4.67 -9.52 16.20
CA HIS A 104 -4.72 -10.46 15.08
C HIS A 104 -4.09 -11.80 15.46
N ASN A 105 -4.66 -12.89 14.95
CA ASN A 105 -4.18 -14.27 15.10
C ASN A 105 -3.69 -14.60 16.53
N HIS A 106 -4.53 -14.36 17.53
CA HIS A 106 -4.20 -14.68 18.91
C HIS A 106 -3.75 -16.15 19.02
N PRO A 107 -2.59 -16.44 19.63
CA PRO A 107 -2.14 -17.80 19.80
C PRO A 107 -3.21 -18.61 20.54
N ILE A 108 -3.75 -19.62 19.88
CA ILE A 108 -4.55 -20.62 20.55
C ILE A 108 -3.58 -21.38 21.45
N LYS A 109 -3.77 -21.30 22.77
CA LYS A 109 -3.04 -22.17 23.69
C LYS A 109 -3.49 -23.59 23.39
N ASP A 110 -2.61 -24.43 22.87
CA ASP A 110 -2.86 -25.86 22.85
C ASP A 110 -2.97 -26.31 24.30
N SER A 111 -4.19 -26.61 24.75
CA SER A 111 -4.45 -27.23 26.05
C SER A 111 -4.05 -28.71 25.98
N GLY A 112 -2.76 -28.98 25.83
CA GLY A 112 -2.19 -30.30 25.64
C GLY A 112 -1.27 -30.70 26.78
N ASN A 113 -1.85 -31.43 27.74
CA ASN A 113 -1.28 -32.51 28.55
C ASN A 113 0.06 -32.24 29.28
N GLU A 114 -0.05 -31.82 30.54
CA GLU A 114 0.87 -32.23 31.62
C GLU A 114 0.38 -33.55 32.24
#